data_AF-A0A8T4X376-F1
#
_entry.id   AF-A0A8T4X376-F1
#
_cell.length_a   1.000
_cell.length_b   1.000
_cell.length_c   1.000
_cell.angle_alpha   90.00
_cell.angle_beta   90.00
_cell.angle_gamma   90.00
#
_symmetry.space_group_name_H-M   'P 1'
#
loop_
_entity.id
_entity.type
_entity.pdbx_description
1 polymer ?
#
loop_
_entity_poly.entity_id
_entity_poly.type
_entity_poly.pdbx_seq_one_letter_code
_entity_poly.pdbx_strand_id
1 'polypeptide(L)'
;MDIFAHTLWANAGARGANKVSKGKFRISPLWTGFWGVFPDFFAFTIPFIIGIYNLLFNPAYEGGFGRHHIQVQGFDIAAYLYQFSHSLVIWALVFILVWAIYKRPRYELLGWALHILIDIPSHSLAFYPTPFLFPISDYRFPYGIQWSNMWYMIINYSLLAVVWVGIVFKKRKNKNGEENI
;
A
#
# COMPACT_ATOMS: atom_id res chain seq x y z
N MET A 1 -3.39 -0.59 -8.98
CA MET A 1 -2.46 -0.13 -7.94
C MET A 1 -1.05 -0.55 -8.28
N ASP A 2 -0.03 0.23 -7.93
CA ASP A 2 1.38 -0.09 -8.18
C ASP A 2 2.08 -0.57 -6.88
N ILE A 3 2.25 -1.88 -6.74
CA ILE A 3 2.82 -2.53 -5.54
C ILE A 3 4.27 -2.07 -5.27
N PHE A 4 5.04 -1.80 -6.33
CA PHE A 4 6.44 -1.41 -6.21
C PHE A 4 6.56 -0.01 -5.62
N ALA A 5 5.81 0.95 -6.13
CA ALA A 5 5.77 2.32 -5.65
C ALA A 5 5.39 2.37 -4.17
N HIS A 6 4.39 1.60 -3.75
CA HIS A 6 3.97 1.53 -2.35
C HIS A 6 5.06 1.00 -1.43
N THR A 7 5.70 -0.11 -1.83
CA THR A 7 6.83 -0.67 -1.08
C THR A 7 7.96 0.35 -0.95
N LEU A 8 8.30 1.03 -2.04
CA LEU A 8 9.41 1.99 -2.09
C LEU A 8 9.12 3.24 -1.26
N TRP A 9 7.92 3.80 -1.35
CA TRP A 9 7.49 4.95 -0.54
C TRP A 9 7.44 4.61 0.95
N ALA A 10 6.86 3.46 1.32
CA ALA A 10 6.80 3.00 2.70
C ALA A 10 8.20 2.76 3.29
N ASN A 11 9.11 2.15 2.52
CA ASN A 11 10.49 1.94 2.95
C ASN A 11 11.25 3.25 3.11
N ALA A 12 11.12 4.18 2.14
CA ALA A 12 11.72 5.50 2.21
C ALA A 12 11.21 6.29 3.42
N GLY A 13 9.89 6.24 3.67
CA GLY A 13 9.24 6.83 4.84
C GLY A 13 9.80 6.29 6.15
N ALA A 14 9.93 4.96 6.29
CA ALA A 14 10.53 4.34 7.47
C ALA A 14 11.98 4.78 7.72
N ARG A 15 12.79 4.87 6.65
CA ARG A 15 14.18 5.37 6.74
C ARG A 15 14.22 6.84 7.17
N GLY A 16 13.35 7.67 6.61
CA GLY A 16 13.19 9.08 6.99
C GLY A 16 12.79 9.22 8.47
N ALA A 17 11.76 8.48 8.90
CA ALA A 17 11.28 8.48 10.27
C ALA A 17 12.37 8.05 11.27
N ASN A 18 13.12 6.97 10.98
CA ASN A 18 14.24 6.54 11.81
C ASN A 18 15.33 7.62 11.95
N LYS A 19 15.60 8.35 10.88
CA LYS A 19 16.58 9.44 10.91
C LYS A 19 16.10 10.60 11.77
N VAL A 20 14.83 10.99 11.64
CA VAL A 20 14.23 12.09 12.41
C VAL A 20 14.04 11.72 13.88
N SER A 21 13.79 10.44 14.19
CA SER A 21 13.59 9.98 15.58
C SER A 21 14.84 10.14 16.44
N LYS A 22 16.04 10.23 15.83
CA LYS A 22 17.34 10.27 16.53
C LYS A 22 17.49 9.15 17.59
N GLY A 23 16.96 7.96 17.28
CA GLY A 23 17.03 6.80 18.16
C GLY A 23 15.92 6.66 19.19
N LYS A 24 14.96 7.61 19.27
CA LYS A 24 13.79 7.50 20.16
C LYS A 24 12.93 6.28 19.84
N PHE A 25 12.87 5.89 18.57
CA PHE A 25 12.25 4.65 18.12
C PHE A 25 12.95 4.16 16.85
N ARG A 26 12.79 2.86 16.57
CA ARG A 26 13.30 2.21 15.38
C ARG A 26 12.19 1.44 14.69
N ILE A 27 11.96 1.75 13.42
CA ILE A 27 10.98 1.13 12.55
C ILE A 27 11.73 0.26 11.55
N SER A 28 11.31 -0.98 11.34
CA SER A 28 11.88 -1.81 10.27
C SER A 28 11.39 -1.34 8.88
N PRO A 29 12.28 -0.93 7.96
CA PRO A 29 11.87 -0.56 6.61
C PRO A 29 11.28 -1.72 5.80
N LEU A 30 11.72 -2.95 6.09
CA LEU A 30 11.20 -4.17 5.44
C LEU A 30 9.74 -4.40 5.85
N TRP A 31 9.46 -4.41 7.16
CA TRP A 31 8.11 -4.61 7.66
C TRP A 31 7.18 -3.46 7.31
N THR A 32 7.68 -2.22 7.28
CA THR A 32 6.89 -1.07 6.81
C THR A 32 6.55 -1.22 5.33
N GLY A 33 7.49 -1.70 4.51
CA GLY A 33 7.24 -2.03 3.10
C GLY A 33 6.16 -3.11 2.94
N PHE A 34 6.24 -4.20 3.72
CA PHE A 34 5.22 -5.25 3.75
C PHE A 34 3.83 -4.69 4.08
N TRP A 35 3.71 -3.92 5.16
CA TRP A 35 2.44 -3.28 5.53
C TRP A 35 1.97 -2.27 4.49
N GLY A 36 2.89 -1.70 3.72
CA GLY A 36 2.60 -0.82 2.58
C GLY A 36 2.04 -1.53 1.36
N VAL A 37 2.07 -2.86 1.26
CA VAL A 37 1.42 -3.62 0.17
C VAL A 37 0.36 -4.60 0.66
N PHE A 38 0.30 -4.79 1.98
CA PHE A 38 -0.67 -5.64 2.64
C PHE A 38 -2.13 -5.37 2.21
N PRO A 39 -2.61 -4.13 2.04
CA PRO A 39 -4.01 -3.90 1.76
C PRO A 39 -4.49 -4.50 0.43
N ASP A 40 -3.63 -4.45 -0.58
CA ASP A 40 -3.85 -5.05 -1.89
C ASP A 40 -3.82 -6.57 -1.81
N PHE A 41 -2.79 -7.13 -1.15
CA PHE A 41 -2.71 -8.59 -0.99
C PHE A 41 -3.92 -9.13 -0.24
N PHE A 42 -4.35 -8.42 0.81
CA PHE A 42 -5.54 -8.78 1.55
C PHE A 42 -6.80 -8.81 0.67
N ALA A 43 -6.99 -7.79 -0.20
CA ALA A 43 -8.18 -7.70 -1.04
C ALA A 43 -8.14 -8.66 -2.25
N PHE A 44 -6.98 -8.82 -2.87
CA PHE A 44 -6.87 -9.40 -4.22
C PHE A 44 -6.24 -10.79 -4.28
N THR A 45 -5.54 -11.27 -3.25
CA THR A 45 -4.86 -12.59 -3.34
C THR A 45 -5.85 -13.75 -3.56
N ILE A 46 -6.98 -13.77 -2.83
CA ILE A 46 -7.98 -14.83 -3.00
C ILE A 46 -8.63 -14.78 -4.41
N PRO A 47 -9.19 -13.63 -4.87
CA PRO A 47 -9.67 -13.49 -6.25
C PRO A 47 -8.63 -13.87 -7.30
N PHE A 48 -7.38 -13.50 -7.09
CA PHE A 48 -6.28 -13.81 -8.02
C PHE A 48 -6.06 -15.32 -8.15
N ILE A 49 -6.00 -16.06 -7.04
CA ILE A 49 -5.84 -17.52 -7.05
C ILE A 49 -7.03 -18.19 -7.76
N ILE A 50 -8.26 -17.75 -7.46
CA ILE A 50 -9.48 -18.25 -8.12
C ILE A 50 -9.43 -17.97 -9.63
N GLY A 51 -8.99 -16.76 -10.01
CA GLY A 51 -8.83 -16.37 -11.41
C GLY A 51 -7.82 -17.26 -12.15
N ILE A 52 -6.66 -17.55 -11.54
CA ILE A 52 -5.66 -18.46 -12.12
C ILE A 52 -6.21 -19.88 -12.25
N TYR A 53 -6.89 -20.38 -11.21
CA TYR A 53 -7.51 -21.71 -11.26
C TYR A 53 -8.51 -21.82 -12.41
N ASN A 54 -9.42 -20.85 -12.56
CA ASN A 54 -10.39 -20.86 -13.65
C ASN A 54 -9.72 -20.74 -15.03
N LEU A 55 -8.67 -19.92 -15.17
CA LEU A 55 -7.91 -19.81 -16.41
C LEU A 55 -7.29 -21.15 -16.83
N LEU A 56 -6.78 -21.93 -15.87
CA LEU A 56 -6.08 -23.18 -16.14
C LEU A 56 -7.02 -24.39 -16.29
N PHE A 57 -8.12 -24.42 -15.52
CA PHE A 57 -8.94 -25.62 -15.36
C PHE A 57 -10.40 -25.45 -15.79
N ASN A 58 -10.84 -24.21 -16.07
CA ASN A 58 -12.21 -23.92 -16.51
C ASN A 58 -12.24 -22.82 -17.58
N PRO A 59 -11.64 -23.06 -18.76
CA PRO A 59 -11.48 -22.03 -19.80
C PRO A 59 -12.81 -21.51 -20.38
N ALA A 60 -13.92 -22.21 -20.15
CA ALA A 60 -15.27 -21.76 -20.51
C ALA A 60 -15.90 -20.80 -19.47
N TYR A 61 -15.23 -20.54 -18.34
CA TYR A 61 -15.72 -19.62 -17.32
C TYR A 61 -15.64 -18.17 -17.80
N GLU A 62 -16.80 -17.56 -18.04
CA GLU A 62 -16.94 -16.19 -18.54
C GLU A 62 -16.52 -15.09 -17.53
N GLY A 63 -16.26 -15.45 -16.27
CA GLY A 63 -15.81 -14.52 -15.21
C GLY A 63 -14.30 -14.24 -15.22
N GLY A 64 -13.67 -14.34 -16.39
CA GLY A 64 -12.21 -14.40 -16.57
C GLY A 64 -11.37 -13.28 -15.95
N PHE A 65 -10.05 -13.51 -15.99
CA PHE A 65 -8.94 -12.74 -15.37
C PHE A 65 -8.86 -11.25 -15.73
N GLY A 66 -9.69 -10.77 -16.66
CA GLY A 66 -9.69 -9.38 -17.16
C GLY A 66 -10.78 -8.48 -16.56
N ARG A 67 -11.70 -9.01 -15.75
CA ARG A 67 -12.72 -8.18 -15.08
C ARG A 67 -12.24 -7.77 -13.69
N HIS A 68 -12.31 -6.48 -13.42
CA HIS A 68 -11.96 -5.89 -12.11
C HIS A 68 -12.83 -6.40 -10.96
N HIS A 69 -13.95 -7.05 -11.26
CA HIS A 69 -14.90 -7.61 -10.31
C HIS A 69 -15.09 -9.09 -10.64
N ILE A 70 -14.25 -9.96 -10.06
CA ILE A 70 -14.47 -11.41 -10.15
C ILE A 70 -15.63 -11.74 -9.22
N GLN A 71 -16.83 -11.85 -9.78
CA GLN A 71 -18.01 -12.24 -9.03
C GLN A 71 -18.08 -13.77 -8.97
N VAL A 72 -17.96 -14.31 -7.76
CA VAL A 72 -18.22 -15.72 -7.50
C VAL A 72 -19.65 -15.81 -6.97
N GLN A 73 -20.56 -16.38 -7.76
CA GLN A 73 -21.99 -16.51 -7.41
C GLN A 73 -22.67 -15.17 -7.04
N GLY A 74 -22.31 -14.08 -7.73
CA GLY A 74 -22.85 -12.74 -7.46
C GLY A 74 -22.19 -12.00 -6.29
N PHE A 75 -21.26 -12.62 -5.58
CA PHE A 75 -20.47 -11.98 -4.52
C PHE A 75 -19.10 -11.55 -5.05
N ASP A 76 -18.80 -10.26 -4.91
CA ASP A 76 -17.46 -9.72 -5.19
C ASP A 76 -16.63 -9.68 -3.91
N ILE A 77 -15.90 -10.76 -3.67
CA ILE A 77 -15.03 -10.89 -2.50
C ILE A 77 -13.90 -9.86 -2.52
N ALA A 78 -13.42 -9.43 -3.70
CA ALA A 78 -12.37 -8.42 -3.81
C ALA A 78 -12.89 -7.07 -3.30
N ALA A 79 -14.04 -6.62 -3.84
CA ALA A 79 -14.66 -5.37 -3.42
C ALA A 79 -15.09 -5.38 -1.94
N TYR A 80 -15.53 -6.54 -1.43
CA TYR A 80 -15.87 -6.68 -0.01
C TYR A 80 -14.63 -6.51 0.88
N LEU A 81 -13.55 -7.25 0.62
CA LEU A 81 -12.31 -7.17 1.41
C LEU A 81 -11.61 -5.81 1.25
N TYR A 82 -11.70 -5.21 0.08
CA TYR A 82 -11.15 -3.89 -0.23
C TYR A 82 -11.68 -2.80 0.72
N GLN A 83 -12.95 -2.88 1.13
CA GLN A 83 -13.54 -1.94 2.11
C GLN A 83 -12.81 -1.95 3.44
N PHE A 84 -12.41 -3.13 3.92
CA PHE A 84 -11.72 -3.27 5.20
C PHE A 84 -10.25 -2.91 5.09
N SER A 85 -9.58 -3.32 4.02
CA SER A 85 -8.16 -3.07 3.87
C SER A 85 -7.83 -1.63 3.49
N HIS A 86 -8.73 -0.89 2.84
CA HIS A 86 -8.46 0.48 2.38
C HIS A 86 -9.16 1.57 3.23
N SER A 87 -9.39 1.26 4.52
CA SER A 87 -9.99 2.19 5.48
C SER A 87 -8.99 2.66 6.54
N LEU A 88 -8.89 3.98 6.72
CA LEU A 88 -8.11 4.57 7.81
C LEU A 88 -8.76 4.33 9.18
N VAL A 89 -10.08 4.17 9.23
CA VAL A 89 -10.80 3.82 10.46
C VAL A 89 -10.45 2.40 10.88
N ILE A 90 -10.52 1.43 9.96
CA ILE A 90 -10.15 0.04 10.23
C ILE A 90 -8.67 -0.05 10.59
N TRP A 91 -7.80 0.63 9.84
CA TRP A 91 -6.39 0.73 10.18
C TRP A 91 -6.18 1.26 11.60
N ALA A 92 -6.85 2.35 11.99
CA ALA A 92 -6.72 2.95 13.31
C ALA A 92 -7.16 1.98 14.41
N LEU A 93 -8.28 1.27 14.21
CA LEU A 93 -8.75 0.24 15.15
C LEU A 93 -7.71 -0.88 15.32
N VAL A 94 -7.16 -1.40 14.21
CA VAL A 94 -6.12 -2.44 14.26
C VAL A 94 -4.85 -1.92 14.91
N PHE A 95 -4.44 -0.69 14.59
CA PHE A 95 -3.25 -0.06 15.19
C PHE A 95 -3.39 0.08 16.70
N ILE A 96 -4.53 0.57 17.18
CA ILE A 96 -4.83 0.71 18.61
C ILE A 96 -4.87 -0.66 19.28
N LEU A 97 -5.51 -1.66 18.66
CA LEU A 97 -5.57 -3.02 19.20
C LEU A 97 -4.17 -3.63 19.34
N VAL A 98 -3.35 -3.56 18.29
CA VAL A 98 -1.96 -4.03 18.31
C VAL A 98 -1.16 -3.29 19.38
N TRP A 99 -1.32 -1.97 19.48
CA TRP A 99 -0.68 -1.20 20.55
C TRP A 99 -1.12 -1.70 21.93
N ALA A 100 -2.42 -1.87 22.17
CA ALA A 100 -2.96 -2.31 23.46
C ALA A 100 -2.44 -3.70 23.88
N ILE A 101 -2.26 -4.62 22.92
CA ILE A 101 -1.73 -5.98 23.14
C ILE A 101 -0.22 -5.92 23.46
N TYR A 102 0.56 -5.22 22.64
CA TYR A 102 2.02 -5.18 22.79
C TYR A 102 2.53 -4.13 23.78
N LYS A 103 1.62 -3.31 24.35
CA LYS A 103 1.92 -2.17 25.25
C LYS A 103 2.91 -1.15 24.66
N ARG A 104 3.09 -1.16 23.34
CA ARG A 104 3.90 -0.20 22.59
C ARG A 104 3.37 -0.01 21.18
N PRO A 105 3.48 1.19 20.60
CA PRO A 105 3.06 1.43 19.22
C PRO A 105 3.95 0.65 18.26
N ARG A 106 3.34 -0.08 17.32
CA ARG A 106 4.03 -0.78 16.23
C ARG A 106 4.02 0.09 14.99
N TYR A 107 5.01 0.98 14.90
CA TYR A 107 5.09 1.98 13.84
C TYR A 107 5.25 1.39 12.44
N GLU A 108 5.60 0.12 12.29
CA GLU A 108 5.62 -0.58 10.99
C GLU A 108 4.25 -0.55 10.31
N LEU A 109 3.16 -0.55 11.07
CA LEU A 109 1.79 -0.42 10.57
C LEU A 109 1.51 0.93 9.89
N LEU A 110 2.37 1.94 10.07
CA LEU A 110 2.27 3.19 9.32
C LEU A 110 2.49 2.98 7.81
N GLY A 111 3.11 1.86 7.40
CA GLY A 111 3.14 1.47 5.99
C GLY A 111 1.74 1.29 5.42
N TRP A 112 0.85 0.65 6.18
CA TRP A 112 -0.55 0.48 5.78
C TRP A 112 -1.29 1.83 5.72
N ALA A 113 -1.13 2.70 6.72
CA ALA A 113 -1.71 4.04 6.63
C ALA A 113 -1.20 4.81 5.40
N LEU A 114 0.11 4.74 5.12
CA LEU A 114 0.69 5.41 3.97
C LEU A 114 0.14 4.88 2.65
N HIS A 115 -0.08 3.57 2.52
CA HIS A 115 -0.76 2.97 1.37
C HIS A 115 -2.11 3.64 1.12
N ILE A 116 -2.96 3.71 2.15
CA ILE A 116 -4.29 4.32 2.02
C ILE A 116 -4.18 5.80 1.64
N LEU A 117 -3.23 6.53 2.23
CA LEU A 117 -3.02 7.95 1.93
C LEU A 117 -2.56 8.19 0.49
N ILE A 118 -1.72 7.32 -0.06
CA ILE A 118 -1.33 7.37 -1.48
C ILE A 118 -2.52 7.01 -2.38
N ASP A 119 -3.39 6.11 -1.92
CA ASP A 119 -4.56 5.65 -2.68
C ASP A 119 -5.68 6.66 -2.79
N ILE A 120 -5.90 7.52 -1.79
CA ILE A 120 -6.95 8.54 -1.83
C ILE A 120 -6.89 9.38 -3.12
N PRO A 121 -5.74 9.97 -3.52
CA PRO A 121 -5.63 10.71 -4.77
C PRO A 121 -5.33 9.86 -6.01
N SER A 122 -5.00 8.57 -5.87
CA SER A 122 -4.56 7.72 -7.00
C SER A 122 -5.62 6.71 -7.49
N HIS A 123 -6.82 6.81 -6.93
CA HIS A 123 -7.99 6.05 -7.33
C HIS A 123 -9.14 6.95 -7.75
N SER A 124 -9.64 6.75 -8.97
CA SER A 124 -10.82 7.45 -9.47
C SER A 124 -12.12 6.75 -9.02
N LEU A 125 -13.26 7.45 -9.09
CA LEU A 125 -14.57 6.85 -8.82
C LEU A 125 -14.90 5.62 -9.67
N ALA A 126 -14.39 5.57 -10.90
CA ALA A 126 -14.62 4.46 -11.83
C ALA A 126 -13.73 3.23 -11.54
N PHE A 127 -12.72 3.35 -10.67
CA PHE A 127 -11.70 2.32 -10.50
C PHE A 127 -11.27 2.22 -9.03
N TYR A 128 -11.99 1.40 -8.26
CA TYR A 128 -11.71 1.14 -6.85
C TYR A 128 -11.54 2.42 -6.03
N PRO A 129 -12.57 3.29 -5.90
CA PRO A 129 -12.44 4.48 -5.08
C PRO A 129 -12.15 4.12 -3.62
N THR A 130 -11.12 4.73 -3.06
CA THR A 130 -10.56 4.37 -1.75
C THR A 130 -11.54 4.65 -0.61
N PRO A 131 -12.00 3.61 0.13
CA PRO A 131 -12.97 3.70 1.22
C PRO A 131 -12.36 4.17 2.54
N PHE A 132 -11.60 5.26 2.52
CA PHE A 132 -10.75 5.67 3.64
C PHE A 132 -11.52 5.98 4.94
N LEU A 133 -12.82 6.27 4.88
CA LEU A 133 -13.69 6.52 6.05
C LEU A 133 -14.64 5.36 6.40
N PHE A 134 -14.63 4.25 5.65
CA PHE A 134 -15.48 3.09 5.95
C PHE A 134 -15.17 2.54 7.36
N PRO A 135 -16.13 2.11 8.19
CA PRO A 135 -17.58 2.05 7.93
C PRO A 135 -18.34 3.30 8.40
N ILE A 136 -17.64 4.36 8.81
CA ILE A 136 -18.27 5.58 9.34
C ILE A 136 -18.89 6.40 8.21
N SER A 137 -18.27 6.40 7.03
CA SER A 137 -18.77 7.13 5.86
C SER A 137 -18.45 6.42 4.54
N ASP A 138 -19.41 6.50 3.62
CA ASP A 138 -19.25 6.07 2.23
C ASP A 138 -18.61 7.12 1.33
N TYR A 139 -18.16 8.26 1.88
CA TYR A 139 -17.44 9.26 1.12
C TYR A 139 -16.17 8.67 0.49
N ARG A 140 -15.94 9.05 -0.77
CA ARG A 140 -14.77 8.69 -1.58
C ARG A 140 -14.26 9.96 -2.24
N PHE A 141 -12.96 10.10 -2.36
CA PHE A 141 -12.39 11.26 -3.03
C PHE A 141 -12.68 11.21 -4.54
N PRO A 142 -13.41 12.19 -5.11
CA PRO A 142 -13.90 12.08 -6.48
C PRO A 142 -12.86 12.45 -7.55
N TYR A 143 -11.81 13.18 -7.19
CA TYR A 143 -10.83 13.75 -8.12
C TYR A 143 -9.55 12.93 -8.26
N GLY A 144 -9.58 11.63 -7.91
CA GLY A 144 -8.39 10.80 -7.98
C GLY A 144 -7.99 10.43 -9.41
N ILE A 145 -6.68 10.29 -9.63
CA ILE A 145 -6.06 9.97 -10.92
C ILE A 145 -5.62 8.50 -10.89
N GLN A 146 -6.13 7.68 -11.80
CA GLN A 146 -5.78 6.26 -11.84
C GLN A 146 -4.29 6.01 -12.04
N TRP A 147 -3.76 4.97 -11.39
CA TRP A 147 -2.41 4.45 -11.59
C TRP A 147 -2.05 4.12 -13.05
N SER A 148 -3.03 3.79 -13.90
CA SER A 148 -2.82 3.54 -15.33
C SER A 148 -2.49 4.80 -16.13
N ASN A 149 -2.68 5.99 -15.55
CA ASN A 149 -2.33 7.24 -16.21
C ASN A 149 -0.81 7.36 -16.37
N MET A 150 -0.38 7.45 -17.62
CA MET A 150 1.04 7.50 -17.98
C MET A 150 1.80 8.65 -17.31
N TRP A 151 1.21 9.84 -17.27
CA TRP A 151 1.86 11.01 -16.66
C TRP A 151 2.01 10.85 -15.15
N TYR A 152 0.97 10.33 -14.49
CA TYR A 152 1.03 10.02 -13.07
C TYR A 152 2.17 9.05 -12.76
N MET A 153 2.30 7.98 -13.55
CA MET A 153 3.38 7.00 -13.41
C MET A 153 4.77 7.61 -13.62
N ILE A 154 4.96 8.40 -14.67
CA ILE A 154 6.24 9.07 -14.95
C ILE A 154 6.63 9.94 -13.75
N ILE A 155 5.74 10.82 -13.30
CA ILE A 155 5.99 11.73 -12.18
C ILE A 155 6.30 10.94 -10.90
N ASN A 156 5.49 9.94 -10.56
CA ASN A 156 5.68 9.12 -9.37
C ASN A 156 7.04 8.42 -9.36
N TYR A 157 7.41 7.76 -10.47
CA TYR A 157 8.69 7.05 -10.56
C TYR A 157 9.89 7.99 -10.65
N SER A 158 9.75 9.18 -11.27
CA SER A 158 10.79 10.22 -11.22
C SER A 158 11.04 10.70 -9.78
N LEU A 159 9.99 10.94 -9.00
CA LEU A 159 10.10 11.33 -7.60
C LEU A 159 10.74 10.23 -6.76
N LEU A 160 10.31 8.97 -6.95
CA LEU A 160 10.93 7.82 -6.30
C LEU A 160 12.41 7.71 -6.63
N ALA A 161 12.79 7.86 -7.90
CA ALA A 161 14.18 7.83 -8.32
C ALA A 161 15.01 8.90 -7.59
N VAL A 162 14.54 10.15 -7.55
CA VAL A 162 15.21 11.25 -6.85
C VAL A 162 15.40 10.92 -5.36
N VAL A 163 14.36 10.43 -4.69
CA VAL A 163 14.41 10.09 -3.26
C VAL A 163 15.41 8.96 -3.00
N TRP A 164 15.37 7.90 -3.78
CA TRP A 164 16.25 6.74 -3.60
C TRP A 164 17.70 7.03 -3.95
N VAL A 165 17.94 7.77 -5.02
CA VAL A 165 19.27 8.28 -5.37
C VAL A 165 19.83 9.14 -4.22
N GLY A 166 19.03 10.04 -3.66
CA GLY A 166 19.40 10.84 -2.49
C GLY A 166 19.72 10.01 -1.24
N ILE A 167 18.96 8.94 -0.98
CA ILE A 167 19.23 8.00 0.13
C ILE A 167 20.57 7.28 -0.08
N VAL A 168 20.84 6.78 -1.30
CA VAL A 168 22.08 6.06 -1.63
C VAL A 168 23.30 6.97 -1.53
N PHE A 169 23.23 8.19 -2.09
CA PHE A 169 24.34 9.14 -2.02
C PHE A 169 24.69 9.53 -0.58
N LYS A 170 23.70 9.78 0.27
CA LYS A 170 23.95 10.08 1.69
C LYS A 170 24.59 8.91 2.42
N LYS A 171 24.17 7.67 2.13
CA LYS A 171 24.78 6.47 2.73
C LYS A 171 26.24 6.31 2.33
N ARG A 172 26.58 6.56 1.05
CA ARG A 172 27.97 6.53 0.56
C ARG A 172 28.83 7.61 1.22
N LYS A 173 28.33 8.84 1.32
CA LYS A 173 29.07 9.95 1.96
C LYS A 173 29.40 9.65 3.42
N ASN A 174 28.44 9.09 4.18
CA ASN A 174 28.66 8.74 5.57
C ASN A 174 29.72 7.63 5.71
N LYS A 175 29.65 6.60 4.86
CA LYS A 175 30.63 5.50 4.86
C LYS A 175 32.05 5.99 4.54
N ASN A 176 32.20 6.82 3.51
CA ASN A 176 33.49 7.39 3.16
C ASN A 176 34.03 8.35 4.24
N GLY A 177 33.15 9.00 5.03
CA GLY A 177 33.56 9.83 6.16
C GLY A 177 34.07 9.02 7.35
N GLU A 178 33.51 7.84 7.59
CA GLU A 178 33.95 6.90 8.64
C GLU A 178 35.25 6.18 8.26
N GLU A 179 35.51 5.91 6.98
CA GLU A 179 36.76 5.28 6.51
C GLU A 179 37.98 6.22 6.49
N ASN A 180 37.78 7.55 6.64
CA ASN A 180 38.84 8.57 6.61
C ASN A 180 39.17 9.13 8.02
N ILE A 181 38.71 8.49 9.09
CA ILE A 181 38.99 8.82 10.51
C ILE A 181 39.75 7.63 11.12
#